data_AF-A0A2V1K1I5-F1
#
_entry.id   AF-A0A2V1K1I5-F1
#
_cell.length_a   1.000
_cell.length_b   1.000
_cell.length_c   1.000
_cell.angle_alpha   90.00
_cell.angle_beta   90.00
_cell.angle_gamma   90.00
#
_symmetry.space_group_name_H-M   'P 1'
#
loop_
_entity.id
_entity.type
_entity.pdbx_description
1 polymer ?
#
loop_
_entity_poly.entity_id
_entity_poly.type
_entity_poly.pdbx_seq_one_letter_code
_entity_poly.pdbx_strand_id
1 'polypeptide(L)'
;MSPAAKFNALLCGLTVSLMFLLVAWASPRLAALGADNPIALSASGLVLSAGVYRLLTIGVRWVMERSTTAAKLVLGPHFVHGTWVGWFDGHSGERRYMVEHFSQDLDGLVITGRSFDINLKEHGYWESEAAVVDAKRGKLIFTYKFDVLTRQISLFGIHTSFLARQAPHLPAIALSGFAHDLNDATRIAVHSRKITEDLASWDSSLQEAVKLSAGDSKRDD
;
A
#
# COMPACT_ATOMS: atom_id res chain seq x y z
N MET A 1 2.98 -10.17 13.00
CA MET A 1 2.47 -11.05 11.91
C MET A 1 2.55 -10.29 10.61
N SER A 2 2.96 -10.95 9.52
CA SER A 2 2.90 -10.37 8.18
C SER A 2 1.44 -10.10 7.77
N PRO A 3 1.17 -9.20 6.81
CA PRO A 3 -0.18 -8.95 6.33
C PRO A 3 -0.86 -10.21 5.79
N ALA A 4 -0.15 -11.03 5.01
CA ALA A 4 -0.64 -12.32 4.52
C ALA A 4 -1.04 -13.27 5.67
N ALA A 5 -0.27 -13.32 6.75
CA ALA A 5 -0.62 -14.15 7.91
C ALA A 5 -1.88 -13.65 8.63
N LYS A 6 -2.07 -12.32 8.75
CA LYS A 6 -3.31 -11.75 9.33
C LYS A 6 -4.52 -12.04 8.45
N PHE A 7 -4.37 -11.85 7.13
CA PHE A 7 -5.41 -12.17 6.15
C PHE A 7 -5.82 -13.65 6.23
N ASN A 8 -4.85 -14.56 6.20
CA ASN A 8 -5.11 -15.99 6.29
C ASN A 8 -5.73 -16.39 7.64
N ALA A 9 -5.34 -15.75 8.75
CA ALA A 9 -5.94 -16.01 10.06
C ALA A 9 -7.41 -15.58 10.11
N LEU A 10 -7.74 -14.39 9.58
CA LEU A 10 -9.12 -13.91 9.46
C LEU A 10 -9.95 -14.85 8.57
N LEU A 11 -9.42 -15.21 7.42
CA LEU A 11 -10.08 -16.08 6.46
C LEU A 11 -10.33 -17.48 7.04
N CYS A 12 -9.34 -18.04 7.75
CA CYS A 12 -9.47 -19.31 8.46
C CYS A 12 -10.56 -19.24 9.53
N GLY A 13 -10.55 -18.20 10.38
CA GLY A 13 -11.57 -17.98 11.40
C GLY A 13 -12.98 -17.87 10.82
N LEU A 14 -13.15 -17.13 9.73
CA LEU A 14 -14.42 -17.02 9.02
C LEU A 14 -14.86 -18.36 8.42
N THR A 15 -13.93 -19.09 7.80
CA THR A 15 -14.21 -20.39 7.17
C THR A 15 -14.67 -21.40 8.21
N VAL A 16 -13.95 -21.53 9.33
CA VAL A 16 -14.30 -22.45 10.42
C VAL A 16 -15.65 -22.07 11.03
N SER A 17 -15.89 -20.79 11.30
CA SER A 17 -17.16 -20.31 11.87
C SER A 17 -18.33 -20.61 10.94
N LEU A 18 -18.18 -20.34 9.64
CA LEU A 18 -19.22 -20.57 8.66
C LEU A 18 -19.47 -22.07 8.43
N MET A 19 -18.42 -22.89 8.36
CA MET A 19 -18.53 -24.35 8.30
C MET A 19 -19.25 -24.91 9.52
N PHE A 20 -18.91 -24.45 10.72
CA PHE A 20 -19.59 -24.87 11.94
C PHE A 20 -21.09 -24.57 11.89
N LEU A 21 -21.47 -23.35 11.49
CA LEU A 21 -22.87 -22.97 11.34
C LEU A 21 -23.59 -23.78 10.26
N LEU A 22 -22.94 -24.01 9.12
CA LEU A 22 -23.51 -24.82 8.03
C LEU A 22 -23.71 -26.26 8.45
N VAL A 23 -22.74 -26.88 9.13
CA VAL A 23 -22.87 -28.26 9.65
C VAL A 23 -23.96 -28.33 10.70
N ALA A 24 -23.98 -27.42 11.68
CA ALA A 24 -25.00 -27.37 12.73
C ALA A 24 -26.42 -27.23 12.16
N TRP A 25 -26.57 -26.47 11.06
CA TRP A 25 -27.85 -26.26 10.39
C TRP A 25 -28.22 -27.39 9.40
N ALA A 26 -27.27 -27.90 8.62
CA ALA A 26 -27.52 -28.88 7.57
C ALA A 26 -27.60 -30.32 8.09
N SER A 27 -26.79 -30.67 9.10
CA SER A 27 -26.74 -32.03 9.67
C SER A 27 -28.11 -32.59 10.08
N PRO A 28 -28.95 -31.88 10.87
CA PRO A 28 -30.27 -32.41 11.24
C PRO A 28 -31.22 -32.57 10.04
N ARG A 29 -31.05 -31.76 8.99
CA ARG A 29 -31.87 -31.82 7.77
C ARG A 29 -31.46 -32.96 6.84
N LEU A 30 -30.16 -33.23 6.74
CA LEU A 30 -29.62 -34.33 5.95
C LEU A 30 -29.96 -35.69 6.58
N ALA A 31 -29.90 -35.79 7.91
CA ALA A 31 -30.34 -36.99 8.64
C ALA A 31 -31.83 -37.30 8.38
N ALA A 32 -32.68 -36.26 8.28
CA ALA A 32 -34.10 -36.44 7.94
C ALA A 32 -34.35 -36.93 6.50
N LEU A 33 -33.37 -36.81 5.61
CA LEU A 33 -33.44 -37.25 4.21
C LEU A 33 -32.84 -38.65 3.97
N GLY A 34 -32.41 -39.35 5.03
CA GLY A 34 -31.83 -40.70 4.93
C GLY A 34 -30.44 -40.74 4.29
N ALA A 35 -29.72 -39.62 4.29
CA ALA A 35 -28.36 -39.52 3.77
C ALA A 35 -27.37 -40.06 4.82
N ASP A 36 -27.30 -41.38 4.98
CA ASP A 36 -26.60 -42.00 6.11
C ASP A 36 -25.18 -42.49 5.75
N ASN A 37 -24.78 -42.38 4.47
CA ASN A 37 -23.47 -42.87 4.03
C ASN A 37 -22.35 -41.92 4.49
N PRO A 38 -21.48 -42.34 5.43
CA PRO A 38 -20.47 -41.47 6.04
C PRO A 38 -19.40 -41.00 5.04
N ILE A 39 -19.12 -41.79 4.01
CA ILE A 39 -18.12 -41.45 2.98
C ILE A 39 -18.65 -40.32 2.10
N ALA A 40 -19.91 -40.42 1.65
CA ALA A 40 -20.53 -39.39 0.82
C ALA A 40 -20.71 -38.06 1.59
N LEU A 41 -21.06 -38.13 2.88
CA LEU A 41 -21.12 -36.95 3.75
C LEU A 41 -19.75 -36.30 3.96
N SER A 42 -18.70 -37.11 4.14
CA SER A 42 -17.34 -36.59 4.28
C SER A 42 -16.82 -35.95 2.99
N ALA A 43 -17.06 -36.59 1.85
CA ALA A 43 -16.66 -36.07 0.54
C ALA A 43 -17.39 -34.76 0.20
N SER A 44 -18.70 -34.68 0.44
CA SER A 44 -19.47 -33.45 0.25
C SER A 44 -19.02 -32.34 1.20
N GLY A 45 -18.72 -32.66 2.46
CA GLY A 45 -18.15 -31.72 3.42
C GLY A 45 -16.82 -31.12 2.95
N LEU A 46 -15.93 -31.93 2.39
CA LEU A 46 -14.65 -31.46 1.82
C LEU A 46 -14.86 -30.52 0.62
N VAL A 47 -15.74 -30.90 -0.30
CA VAL A 47 -16.05 -30.07 -1.49
C VAL A 47 -16.67 -28.74 -1.07
N LEU A 48 -17.62 -28.77 -0.13
CA LEU A 48 -18.24 -27.56 0.41
C LEU A 48 -17.24 -26.68 1.15
N SER A 49 -16.34 -27.26 1.94
CA SER A 49 -15.29 -26.51 2.64
C SER A 49 -14.37 -25.78 1.65
N ALA A 50 -13.93 -26.46 0.59
CA ALA A 50 -13.10 -25.86 -0.45
C ALA A 50 -13.86 -24.73 -1.19
N GLY A 51 -15.14 -24.95 -1.50
CA GLY A 51 -16.00 -23.95 -2.14
C GLY A 51 -16.21 -22.71 -1.28
N VAL A 52 -16.53 -22.90 0.01
CA VAL A 52 -16.73 -21.80 0.96
C VAL A 52 -15.45 -21.03 1.20
N TYR A 53 -14.31 -21.69 1.38
CA TYR A 53 -13.02 -21.01 1.50
C TYR A 53 -12.73 -20.13 0.29
N ARG A 54 -12.97 -20.63 -0.93
CA ARG A 54 -12.77 -19.85 -2.15
C ARG A 54 -13.71 -18.65 -2.22
N LEU A 55 -14.99 -18.83 -1.89
CA LEU A 55 -15.98 -17.75 -1.85
C LEU A 55 -15.59 -16.67 -0.82
N LEU A 56 -15.17 -17.08 0.37
CA LEU A 56 -14.71 -16.15 1.41
C LEU A 56 -13.43 -15.42 0.99
N THR A 57 -12.47 -16.10 0.36
CA THR A 57 -11.25 -15.47 -0.16
C THR A 57 -11.60 -14.35 -1.14
N ILE A 58 -12.48 -14.64 -2.11
CA ILE A 58 -12.93 -13.66 -3.11
C ILE A 58 -13.68 -12.50 -2.42
N GLY A 59 -14.57 -12.81 -1.48
CA GLY A 59 -15.34 -11.80 -0.75
C GLY A 59 -14.47 -10.87 0.08
N VAL A 60 -13.54 -11.41 0.87
CA VAL A 60 -12.63 -10.60 1.70
C VAL A 60 -11.69 -9.77 0.81
N ARG A 61 -11.14 -10.35 -0.27
CA ARG A 61 -10.32 -9.62 -1.24
C ARG A 61 -11.10 -8.44 -1.84
N TRP A 62 -12.33 -8.70 -2.31
CA TRP A 62 -13.19 -7.66 -2.87
C TRP A 62 -13.50 -6.53 -1.87
N VAL A 63 -13.77 -6.88 -0.60
CA VAL A 63 -13.98 -5.87 0.47
C VAL A 63 -12.72 -5.04 0.68
N MET A 64 -11.54 -5.66 0.69
CA MET A 64 -10.27 -4.94 0.86
C MET A 64 -9.94 -4.01 -0.31
N GLU A 65 -10.19 -4.44 -1.54
CA GLU A 65 -9.96 -3.63 -2.74
C GLU A 65 -10.89 -2.42 -2.82
N ARG A 66 -12.08 -2.48 -2.20
CA ARG A 66 -13.08 -1.41 -2.24
C ARG A 66 -13.14 -0.54 -0.99
N SER A 67 -12.59 -1.00 0.14
CA SER A 67 -12.59 -0.29 1.40
C SER A 67 -11.17 -0.07 1.91
N THR A 68 -10.69 1.17 1.80
CA THR A 68 -9.41 1.61 2.36
C THR A 68 -9.32 1.35 3.86
N THR A 69 -10.43 1.47 4.59
CA THR A 69 -10.49 1.15 6.02
C THR A 69 -10.24 -0.33 6.30
N ALA A 70 -10.85 -1.23 5.51
CA ALA A 70 -10.60 -2.67 5.63
C ALA A 70 -9.16 -3.01 5.27
N ALA A 71 -8.63 -2.44 4.18
CA ALA A 71 -7.24 -2.60 3.78
C ALA A 71 -6.27 -2.14 4.89
N LYS A 72 -6.51 -0.96 5.46
CA LYS A 72 -5.75 -0.39 6.57
C LYS A 72 -5.77 -1.27 7.81
N LEU A 73 -6.92 -1.86 8.16
CA LEU A 73 -7.03 -2.76 9.31
C LEU A 73 -6.18 -4.03 9.13
N VAL A 74 -6.25 -4.64 7.94
CA VAL A 74 -5.52 -5.89 7.64
C VAL A 74 -4.02 -5.64 7.52
N LEU A 75 -3.61 -4.64 6.74
CA LEU A 75 -2.20 -4.29 6.50
C LEU A 75 -1.55 -3.68 7.76
N GLY A 76 -2.31 -2.92 8.55
CA GLY A 76 -1.89 -2.26 9.78
C GLY A 76 -0.64 -1.39 9.55
N PRO A 77 0.49 -1.67 10.22
CA PRO A 77 1.70 -0.87 10.06
C PRO A 77 2.36 -1.00 8.68
N HIS A 78 1.93 -1.94 7.83
CA HIS A 78 2.40 -2.03 6.43
C HIS A 78 1.59 -1.13 5.49
N PHE A 79 0.48 -0.54 5.98
CA PHE A 79 -0.38 0.30 5.17
C PHE A 79 0.31 1.62 4.84
N VAL A 80 0.57 1.83 3.55
CA VAL A 80 1.15 3.06 2.99
C VAL A 80 0.33 3.60 1.83
N HIS A 81 -0.77 2.94 1.46
CA HIS A 81 -1.69 3.39 0.41
C HIS A 81 -2.13 4.85 0.58
N GLY A 82 -2.32 5.52 -0.56
CA GLY A 82 -2.86 6.88 -0.65
C GLY A 82 -1.97 7.85 -1.40
N THR A 83 -2.34 9.12 -1.38
CA THR A 83 -1.56 10.20 -1.96
C THR A 83 -0.60 10.81 -0.94
N TRP A 84 0.65 10.92 -1.36
CA TRP A 84 1.75 11.52 -0.64
C TRP A 84 2.22 12.76 -1.39
N VAL A 85 2.62 13.77 -0.64
CA VAL A 85 3.16 15.02 -1.21
C VAL A 85 4.42 15.38 -0.47
N GLY A 86 5.32 16.07 -1.14
CA GLY A 86 6.60 16.42 -0.56
C GLY A 86 7.41 17.36 -1.42
N TRP A 87 8.68 17.44 -1.09
CA TRP A 87 9.64 18.25 -1.82
C TRP A 87 11.03 17.65 -1.70
N PHE A 88 11.90 18.06 -2.61
CA PHE A 88 13.34 17.78 -2.58
C PHE A 88 14.09 18.91 -3.28
N ASP A 89 15.35 19.12 -2.92
CA ASP A 89 16.21 20.07 -3.61
C ASP A 89 17.10 19.29 -4.59
N GLY A 90 17.05 19.65 -5.88
CA GLY A 90 17.81 18.98 -6.93
C GLY A 90 19.31 19.32 -6.87
N HIS A 91 20.10 18.74 -7.78
CA HIS A 91 21.54 18.97 -7.87
C HIS A 91 21.97 20.44 -7.97
N SER A 92 21.15 21.29 -8.61
CA SER A 92 21.42 22.74 -8.71
C SER A 92 20.97 23.54 -7.48
N GLY A 93 20.51 22.87 -6.42
CA GLY A 93 19.88 23.51 -5.26
C GLY A 93 18.45 24.00 -5.53
N GLU A 94 17.92 23.73 -6.72
CA GLU A 94 16.55 24.11 -7.08
C GLU A 94 15.54 23.18 -6.43
N ARG A 95 14.66 23.77 -5.62
CA ARG A 95 13.53 23.07 -5.02
C ARG A 95 12.57 22.53 -6.07
N ARG A 96 12.13 21.29 -5.86
CA ARG A 96 11.10 20.61 -6.64
C ARG A 96 10.01 20.13 -5.71
N TYR A 97 8.78 20.28 -6.15
CA TYR A 97 7.62 19.69 -5.47
C TYR A 97 7.37 18.30 -6.01
N MET A 98 6.89 17.41 -5.17
CA MET A 98 6.52 16.07 -5.60
C MET A 98 5.14 15.67 -5.11
N VAL A 99 4.48 14.88 -5.94
CA VAL A 99 3.24 14.16 -5.62
C VAL A 99 3.49 12.70 -5.96
N GLU A 100 3.08 11.80 -5.08
CA GLU A 100 3.19 10.37 -5.26
C GLU A 100 1.87 9.66 -4.94
N HIS A 101 1.53 8.67 -5.75
CA HIS A 101 0.41 7.77 -5.55
C HIS A 101 0.94 6.40 -5.19
N PHE A 102 0.62 5.98 -3.97
CA PHE A 102 0.98 4.67 -3.46
C PHE A 102 -0.25 3.77 -3.63
N SER A 103 -0.27 2.95 -4.68
CA SER A 103 -1.30 1.94 -4.89
C SER A 103 -0.87 0.64 -4.21
N GLN A 104 -1.62 0.19 -3.21
CA GLN A 104 -1.22 -0.96 -2.39
C GLN A 104 -2.39 -1.93 -2.26
N ASP A 105 -2.11 -3.19 -2.50
CA ASP A 105 -3.02 -4.29 -2.23
C ASP A 105 -2.34 -5.34 -1.32
N LEU A 106 -2.87 -6.56 -1.29
CA LEU A 106 -2.28 -7.66 -0.51
C LEU A 106 -0.99 -8.22 -1.14
N ASP A 107 -0.86 -8.08 -2.45
CA ASP A 107 0.17 -8.72 -3.26
C ASP A 107 1.40 -7.80 -3.40
N GLY A 108 1.21 -6.48 -3.38
CA GLY A 108 2.30 -5.54 -3.54
C GLY A 108 1.97 -4.07 -3.32
N LEU A 109 2.95 -3.24 -3.68
CA LEU A 109 2.91 -1.78 -3.64
C LEU A 109 3.49 -1.27 -4.95
N VAL A 110 2.71 -0.43 -5.65
CA VAL A 110 3.14 0.31 -6.82
C VAL A 110 3.13 1.79 -6.46
N ILE A 111 4.25 2.46 -6.69
CA ILE A 111 4.42 3.89 -6.45
C ILE A 111 4.59 4.56 -7.81
N THR A 112 3.73 5.54 -8.09
CA THR A 112 3.92 6.45 -9.23
C THR A 112 4.06 7.85 -8.69
N GLY A 113 4.92 8.67 -9.27
CA GLY A 113 5.11 10.03 -8.81
C GLY A 113 5.44 10.99 -9.92
N ARG A 114 5.23 12.27 -9.62
CA ARG A 114 5.53 13.40 -10.50
C ARG A 114 6.23 14.48 -9.71
N SER A 115 7.21 15.10 -10.35
CA SER A 115 7.93 16.25 -9.83
C SER A 115 7.56 17.50 -10.63
N PHE A 116 7.52 18.63 -9.95
CA PHE A 116 7.17 19.93 -10.49
C PHE A 116 8.23 20.95 -10.09
N ASP A 117 8.51 21.89 -10.98
CA ASP A 117 9.40 23.01 -10.70
C ASP A 117 8.72 24.08 -9.81
N ILE A 118 9.47 25.13 -9.47
CA ILE A 118 8.95 26.27 -8.69
C ILE A 118 7.81 27.03 -9.40
N ASN A 119 7.69 26.88 -10.72
CA ASN A 119 6.63 27.45 -11.55
C ASN A 119 5.45 26.48 -11.75
N LEU A 120 5.43 25.37 -11.01
CA LEU A 120 4.43 24.31 -11.08
C LEU A 120 4.36 23.59 -12.43
N LYS A 121 5.43 23.66 -13.24
CA LYS A 121 5.54 22.90 -14.49
C LYS A 121 6.11 21.52 -14.22
N GLU A 122 5.57 20.52 -14.90
CA GLU A 122 6.02 19.14 -14.78
C GLU A 122 7.48 19.01 -15.20
N HIS A 123 8.29 18.44 -14.32
CA HIS A 123 9.73 18.26 -14.49
C HIS A 123 10.08 16.82 -14.86
N GLY A 124 9.40 15.85 -14.25
CA GLY A 124 9.65 14.44 -14.47
C GLY A 124 8.64 13.57 -13.74
N TYR A 125 8.54 12.31 -14.15
CA TYR A 125 7.68 11.31 -13.53
C TYR A 125 8.46 10.02 -13.25
N TRP A 126 8.03 9.27 -12.25
CA TRP A 126 8.60 7.97 -11.92
C TRP A 126 7.54 6.92 -11.66
N GLU A 127 7.95 5.68 -11.86
CA GLU A 127 7.23 4.49 -11.47
C GLU A 127 8.19 3.54 -10.74
N SER A 128 7.70 2.89 -9.69
CA SER A 128 8.45 1.87 -8.96
C SER A 128 8.46 0.55 -9.72
N GLU A 129 9.65 -0.04 -9.88
CA GLU A 129 9.82 -1.39 -10.42
C GLU A 129 9.62 -2.47 -9.35
N ALA A 130 10.05 -2.17 -8.12
CA ALA A 130 9.90 -3.04 -6.97
C ALA A 130 9.84 -2.19 -5.70
N ALA A 131 8.95 -2.52 -4.78
CA ALA A 131 8.80 -1.81 -3.51
C ALA A 131 8.64 -2.77 -2.33
N VAL A 132 9.29 -2.45 -1.22
CA VAL A 132 9.26 -3.24 0.02
C VAL A 132 8.99 -2.32 1.21
N VAL A 133 7.95 -2.65 1.96
CA VAL A 133 7.61 -2.00 3.23
C VAL A 133 8.11 -2.90 4.38
N ASP A 134 9.25 -2.56 4.97
CA ASP A 134 9.71 -3.19 6.21
C ASP A 134 9.09 -2.46 7.40
N ALA A 135 7.88 -2.87 7.76
CA ALA A 135 7.15 -2.23 8.85
C ALA A 135 7.76 -2.47 10.24
N LYS A 136 8.61 -3.49 10.40
CA LYS A 136 9.31 -3.79 11.66
C LYS A 136 10.49 -2.84 11.86
N ARG A 137 11.26 -2.58 10.80
CA ARG A 137 12.36 -1.61 10.81
C ARG A 137 11.92 -0.18 10.52
N GLY A 138 10.64 0.02 10.16
CA GLY A 138 10.09 1.32 9.81
C GLY A 138 10.74 1.88 8.54
N LYS A 139 10.91 1.06 7.50
CA LYS A 139 11.53 1.48 6.23
C LYS A 139 10.62 1.21 5.03
N LEU A 140 10.68 2.11 4.06
CA LEU A 140 10.22 1.88 2.69
C LEU A 140 11.43 1.93 1.78
N ILE A 141 11.60 0.90 0.97
CA ILE A 141 12.67 0.81 -0.02
C ILE A 141 12.01 0.48 -1.35
N PHE A 142 12.31 1.25 -2.39
CA PHE A 142 11.85 0.91 -3.74
C PHE A 142 12.88 1.29 -4.79
N THR A 143 12.89 0.54 -5.89
CA THR A 143 13.63 0.91 -7.10
C THR A 143 12.68 1.62 -8.05
N TYR A 144 13.19 2.59 -8.80
CA TYR A 144 12.36 3.37 -9.72
C TYR A 144 13.04 3.59 -11.06
N LYS A 145 12.21 3.81 -12.07
CA LYS A 145 12.56 4.47 -13.33
C LYS A 145 12.04 5.90 -13.26
N PHE A 146 12.90 6.88 -13.48
CA PHE A 146 12.58 8.31 -13.46
C PHE A 146 12.85 8.94 -14.82
N ASP A 147 11.80 9.45 -15.45
CA ASP A 147 11.88 10.09 -16.76
C ASP A 147 11.91 11.61 -16.60
N VAL A 148 13.05 12.21 -16.93
CA VAL A 148 13.29 13.66 -16.84
C VAL A 148 12.82 14.30 -18.13
N LEU A 149 11.62 14.90 -18.12
CA LEU A 149 10.97 15.45 -19.32
C LEU A 149 11.78 16.58 -19.95
N THR A 150 12.42 17.41 -19.13
CA THR A 150 13.22 18.56 -19.59
C THR A 150 14.47 18.16 -20.38
N ARG A 151 14.99 16.94 -20.13
CA ARG A 151 16.22 16.43 -20.74
C ARG A 151 15.99 15.23 -21.66
N GLN A 152 14.79 14.68 -21.68
CA GLN A 152 14.42 13.48 -22.44
C GLN A 152 15.32 12.28 -22.12
N ILE A 153 15.66 12.09 -20.83
CA ILE A 153 16.46 10.97 -20.34
C ILE A 153 15.71 10.17 -19.30
N SER A 154 15.98 8.86 -19.26
CA SER A 154 15.54 7.97 -18.20
C SER A 154 16.70 7.70 -17.24
N LEU A 155 16.42 7.82 -15.94
CA LEU A 155 17.30 7.47 -14.85
C LEU A 155 16.72 6.28 -14.09
N PHE A 156 17.58 5.48 -13.50
CA PHE A 156 17.17 4.39 -12.64
C PHE A 156 17.80 4.60 -11.29
N GLY A 157 17.07 4.33 -10.22
CA GLY A 157 17.55 4.61 -8.88
C GLY A 157 16.88 3.80 -7.80
N ILE A 158 17.33 4.05 -6.59
CA ILE A 158 16.81 3.45 -5.37
C ILE A 158 16.37 4.57 -4.43
N HIS A 159 15.16 4.47 -3.94
CA HIS A 159 14.65 5.29 -2.86
C HIS A 159 14.71 4.50 -1.55
N THR A 160 15.18 5.14 -0.48
CA THR A 160 15.15 4.59 0.87
C THR A 160 14.63 5.66 1.83
N SER A 161 13.52 5.38 2.49
CA SER A 161 12.94 6.27 3.50
C SER A 161 12.55 5.56 4.78
N PHE A 162 12.53 6.33 5.86
CA PHE A 162 12.00 5.94 7.16
C PHE A 162 10.52 6.29 7.25
N LEU A 163 9.75 5.38 7.83
CA LEU A 163 8.31 5.50 8.04
C LEU A 163 8.04 6.19 9.38
N ALA A 164 7.66 7.47 9.36
CA ALA A 164 7.25 8.18 10.57
C ALA A 164 5.80 7.83 10.94
N ARG A 165 5.61 7.40 12.20
CA ARG A 165 4.34 6.90 12.74
C ARG A 165 4.06 7.51 14.11
N GLN A 166 2.78 7.64 14.44
CA GLN A 166 2.37 8.02 15.80
C GLN A 166 2.62 6.88 16.81
N ALA A 167 2.47 5.63 16.37
CA ALA A 167 2.79 4.44 17.17
C ALA A 167 3.25 3.28 16.27
N PRO A 168 4.02 2.29 16.79
CA PRO A 168 4.62 1.23 15.95
C PRO A 168 3.61 0.38 15.17
N HIS A 169 2.40 0.20 15.70
CA HIS A 169 1.34 -0.62 15.12
C HIS A 169 0.43 0.16 14.14
N LEU A 170 0.58 1.48 14.09
CA LEU A 170 -0.21 2.35 13.21
C LEU A 170 0.48 2.55 11.85
N PRO A 171 -0.29 2.89 10.80
CA PRO A 171 0.25 3.28 9.50
C PRO A 171 1.17 4.52 9.57
N ALA A 172 2.03 4.66 8.57
CA ALA A 172 2.89 5.82 8.43
C ALA A 172 2.11 7.07 7.97
N ILE A 173 2.52 8.22 8.49
CA ILE A 173 1.94 9.54 8.14
C ILE A 173 2.94 10.44 7.40
N ALA A 174 4.24 10.15 7.51
CA ALA A 174 5.30 10.87 6.81
C ALA A 174 6.47 9.93 6.46
N LEU A 175 7.25 10.33 5.46
CA LEU A 175 8.47 9.69 5.01
C LEU A 175 9.60 10.71 5.03
N SER A 176 10.79 10.25 5.42
CA SER A 176 12.02 11.02 5.31
C SER A 176 13.15 10.09 4.90
N GLY A 177 13.90 10.44 3.86
CA GLY A 177 14.87 9.54 3.29
C GLY A 177 15.71 10.19 2.20
N PHE A 178 16.16 9.35 1.28
CA PHE A 178 16.88 9.81 0.11
C PHE A 178 16.53 8.98 -1.12
N ALA A 179 16.61 9.64 -2.28
CA ALA A 179 16.69 9.02 -3.59
C ALA A 179 18.14 9.02 -4.05
N HIS A 180 18.54 7.97 -4.76
CA HIS A 180 19.89 7.80 -5.28
C HIS A 180 19.81 7.16 -6.66
N ASP A 181 20.12 7.93 -7.69
CA ASP A 181 20.22 7.43 -9.06
C ASP A 181 21.48 6.57 -9.20
N LEU A 182 21.39 5.46 -9.94
CA LEU A 182 22.49 4.50 -10.10
C LEU A 182 23.70 5.09 -10.84
N ASN A 183 23.47 6.13 -11.63
CA ASN A 183 24.50 6.82 -12.41
C ASN A 183 24.97 8.12 -11.75
N ASP A 184 24.52 8.41 -10.52
CA ASP A 184 24.90 9.59 -9.75
C ASP A 184 25.48 9.15 -8.40
N ALA A 185 26.49 9.86 -7.89
CA ALA A 185 27.03 9.61 -6.55
C ALA A 185 26.25 10.38 -5.47
N THR A 186 25.38 11.30 -5.87
CA THR A 186 24.69 12.23 -5.00
C THR A 186 23.38 11.63 -4.51
N ARG A 187 23.17 11.71 -3.20
CA ARG A 187 21.89 11.35 -2.59
C ARG A 187 21.05 12.61 -2.43
N ILE A 188 19.86 12.59 -3.00
CA ILE A 188 18.90 13.68 -2.86
C ILE A 188 18.03 13.36 -1.64
N ALA A 189 18.05 14.25 -0.64
CA ALA A 189 17.14 14.12 0.50
C ALA A 189 15.69 14.33 0.06
N VAL A 190 14.80 13.47 0.54
CA VAL A 190 13.38 13.48 0.17
C VAL A 190 12.53 13.47 1.44
N HIS A 191 11.59 14.40 1.51
CA HIS A 191 10.63 14.51 2.60
C HIS A 191 9.21 14.48 2.05
N SER A 192 8.37 13.59 2.59
CA SER A 192 6.97 13.48 2.15
C SER A 192 6.01 13.27 3.31
N ARG A 193 4.76 13.67 3.11
CA ARG A 193 3.66 13.48 4.03
C ARG A 193 2.46 12.91 3.30
N LYS A 194 1.76 11.98 3.94
CA LYS A 194 0.48 11.49 3.44
C LYS A 194 -0.57 12.59 3.62
N ILE A 195 -1.33 12.88 2.57
CA ILE A 195 -2.44 13.86 2.61
C ILE A 195 -3.80 13.18 2.63
N THR A 196 -3.93 12.01 2.02
CA THR A 196 -5.15 11.21 2.01
C THR A 196 -4.81 9.73 1.86
N GLU A 197 -5.75 8.87 2.25
CA GLU A 197 -5.68 7.42 2.04
C GLU A 197 -6.18 7.02 0.65
N ASP A 198 -6.84 7.93 -0.07
CA ASP A 198 -7.29 7.74 -1.44
C ASP A 198 -6.26 8.28 -2.44
N LEU A 199 -6.43 7.94 -3.72
CA LEU A 199 -5.64 8.51 -4.82
C LEU A 199 -6.29 9.82 -5.30
N ALA A 200 -5.88 10.93 -4.71
CA ALA A 200 -6.34 12.28 -5.04
C ALA A 200 -5.85 12.73 -6.44
N SER A 201 -6.41 13.84 -6.94
CA SER A 201 -5.93 14.41 -8.21
C SER A 201 -4.54 15.01 -8.06
N TRP A 202 -3.74 14.94 -9.12
CA TRP A 202 -2.39 15.53 -9.16
C TRP A 202 -2.41 17.03 -8.83
N ASP A 203 -3.35 17.78 -9.40
CA ASP A 203 -3.42 19.24 -9.23
C ASP A 203 -3.71 19.65 -7.78
N SER A 204 -4.70 19.02 -7.14
CA SER A 204 -5.05 19.32 -5.74
C SER A 204 -3.91 18.97 -4.79
N SER A 205 -3.23 17.85 -5.07
CA SER A 205 -2.11 17.35 -4.29
C SER A 205 -0.87 18.22 -4.45
N LEU A 206 -0.62 18.75 -5.66
CA LEU A 206 0.48 19.69 -5.90
C LEU A 206 0.30 20.96 -5.07
N GLN A 207 -0.91 21.48 -4.93
CA GLN A 207 -1.17 22.64 -4.08
C GLN A 207 -0.84 22.34 -2.61
N GLU A 208 -1.11 21.13 -2.12
CA GLU A 208 -0.71 20.70 -0.77
C GLU A 208 0.80 20.56 -0.64
N ALA A 209 1.51 20.08 -1.67
CA ALA A 209 2.97 19.99 -1.70
C ALA A 209 3.63 21.37 -1.53
N VAL A 210 3.11 22.38 -2.25
CA VAL A 210 3.58 23.77 -2.17
C VAL A 210 3.39 24.33 -0.76
N LYS A 211 2.20 24.17 -0.17
CA LYS A 211 1.90 24.61 1.21
C LYS A 211 2.83 23.94 2.23
N LEU A 212 3.08 22.65 2.08
CA LEU A 212 3.95 21.90 2.97
C LEU A 212 5.38 22.46 2.96
N SER A 213 5.94 22.69 1.78
CA SER A 213 7.30 23.22 1.63
C SER A 213 7.50 24.61 2.25
N ALA A 214 6.48 25.47 2.17
CA ALA A 214 6.51 26.83 2.73
C ALA A 214 6.36 26.84 4.26
N GLY A 215 5.80 25.78 4.83
CA GLY A 215 5.71 25.60 6.28
C GLY A 215 7.04 25.17 6.90
N ASP A 216 7.80 24.33 6.19
CA ASP A 216 9.12 23.87 6.65
C ASP A 216 10.17 24.99 6.60
N SER A 217 10.17 25.84 5.56
CA SER A 217 11.12 26.95 5.45
C SER A 217 11.03 27.96 6.60
N LYS A 218 9.89 28.04 7.30
CA LYS A 218 9.70 28.93 8.46
C LYS A 218 10.21 28.36 9.78
N ARG A 219 10.63 27.09 9.81
CA ARG A 219 11.17 26.44 11.01
C ARG A 219 12.69 26.51 11.09
N ASP A 220 13.34 26.85 9.98
CA ASP A 220 14.79 26.93 9.84
C ASP A 220 15.34 28.36 9.98
N ASP A 221 14.45 29.37 10.11
CA ASP A 221 14.75 30.78 10.41
C ASP A 221 14.48 31.13 11.89
#